data_AF-A0AA87DE63-F1
#
_entry.id   AF-A0AA87DE63-F1
#
_cell.length_a   1.000
_cell.length_b   1.000
_cell.length_c   1.000
_cell.angle_alpha   90.00
_cell.angle_beta   90.00
_cell.angle_gamma   90.00
#
_symmetry.space_group_name_H-M   'P 1'
#
loop_
_entity.id
_entity.type
_entity.pdbx_description
1 polymer ?
#
loop_
_entity_poly.entity_id
_entity_poly.type
_entity_poly.pdbx_seq_one_letter_code
_entity_poly.pdbx_strand_id
1 'polypeptide(L)'
;MTSFSSIFKELTKNKVRLVRRLVFLQIVVGILLGFWALFYSAFEGESKAYFLISFITITPLFDVAYLFLSSRKNEQVYASQTWRLAPIKESTLLLANLFSAIVDGLYLVVIQLAMILIAGLPIIGTNEFWKTTFKNFGSIGEGKLWQDIHITDLISIIVLLILIGIFIYLAVSLINFTGKIVSDFLPEKISKLVYFLVVVSLTCIGLIFLINVYWFVMDSVTGFLQNGMFLTTLGKDAIDVRSDLTGNYLTMAVVLAVDIILISINVVLLRKYHEAKI
;
A
#
# COMPACT_ATOMS: atom_id res chain seq x y z
N MET A 1 26.43 6.37 -19.44
CA MET A 1 25.10 5.92 -19.01
C MET A 1 24.80 6.56 -17.67
N THR A 2 23.63 7.18 -17.50
CA THR A 2 23.19 7.69 -16.20
C THR A 2 22.88 6.52 -15.25
N SER A 3 23.26 6.64 -13.98
CA SER A 3 23.13 5.55 -13.02
C SER A 3 21.70 5.43 -12.49
N PHE A 4 21.33 4.23 -12.01
CA PHE A 4 20.04 4.00 -11.36
C PHE A 4 19.79 5.01 -10.22
N SER A 5 20.80 5.24 -9.38
CA SER A 5 20.72 6.13 -8.22
C SER A 5 20.38 7.57 -8.61
N SER A 6 21.00 8.12 -9.68
CA SER A 6 20.69 9.48 -10.13
C SER A 6 19.25 9.61 -10.62
N ILE A 7 18.75 8.63 -11.36
CA ILE A 7 17.38 8.62 -11.90
C ILE A 7 16.38 8.48 -10.76
N PHE A 8 16.61 7.50 -9.89
CA PHE A 8 15.79 7.25 -8.72
C PHE A 8 15.64 8.52 -7.87
N LYS A 9 16.76 9.18 -7.54
CA LYS A 9 16.75 10.41 -6.73
C LYS A 9 15.90 11.52 -7.35
N GLU A 10 16.02 11.75 -8.65
CA GLU A 10 15.24 12.78 -9.35
C GLU A 10 13.75 12.45 -9.39
N LEU A 11 13.39 11.18 -9.65
CA LEU A 11 12.00 10.73 -9.66
C LEU A 11 11.35 10.84 -8.27
N THR A 12 12.06 10.39 -7.22
CA THR A 12 11.62 10.53 -5.82
C THR A 12 11.42 12.00 -5.46
N LYS A 13 12.36 12.90 -5.78
CA LYS A 13 12.23 14.34 -5.50
C LYS A 13 10.98 14.97 -6.13
N ASN A 14 10.56 14.49 -7.30
CA ASN A 14 9.35 14.96 -7.96
C ASN A 14 8.06 14.40 -7.33
N LYS A 15 8.08 13.15 -6.87
CA LYS A 15 6.92 12.47 -6.27
C LYS A 15 6.72 12.80 -4.80
N VAL A 16 7.77 13.06 -4.02
CA VAL A 16 7.66 13.58 -2.63
C VAL A 16 6.81 14.84 -2.53
N ARG A 17 6.82 15.72 -3.56
CA ARG A 17 5.95 16.91 -3.58
C ARG A 17 4.46 16.56 -3.59
N LEU A 18 4.08 15.44 -4.20
CA LEU A 18 2.71 14.92 -4.15
C LEU A 18 2.39 14.44 -2.74
N VAL A 19 3.29 13.66 -2.12
CA VAL A 19 3.12 13.19 -0.73
C VAL A 19 2.89 14.37 0.21
N ARG A 20 3.73 15.41 0.14
CA ARG A 20 3.58 16.61 0.98
C ARG A 20 2.22 17.30 0.83
N ARG A 21 1.69 17.36 -0.40
CA ARG A 21 0.36 17.94 -0.65
C ARG A 21 -0.76 17.08 -0.08
N LEU A 22 -0.66 15.75 -0.22
CA LEU A 22 -1.63 14.82 0.36
C LEU A 22 -1.61 14.86 1.88
N VAL A 23 -0.43 14.83 2.49
CA VAL A 23 -0.27 14.96 3.95
C VAL A 23 -0.90 16.26 4.45
N PHE A 24 -0.61 17.39 3.80
CA PHE A 24 -1.22 18.66 4.18
C PHE A 24 -2.75 18.61 4.13
N LEU A 25 -3.30 18.06 3.04
CA LEU A 25 -4.75 17.89 2.91
C LEU A 25 -5.31 16.93 3.97
N GLN A 26 -4.62 15.82 4.26
CA GLN A 26 -5.00 14.86 5.29
C GLN A 26 -5.06 15.49 6.67
N ILE A 27 -4.11 16.34 7.02
CA ILE A 27 -4.11 17.09 8.27
C ILE A 27 -5.36 17.98 8.35
N VAL A 28 -5.63 18.76 7.29
CA VAL A 28 -6.79 19.67 7.26
C VAL A 28 -8.09 18.88 7.42
N VAL A 29 -8.29 17.82 6.63
CA VAL A 29 -9.54 17.05 6.68
C VAL A 29 -9.65 16.27 8.00
N GLY A 30 -8.56 15.70 8.51
CA GLY A 30 -8.54 15.01 9.80
C GLY A 30 -8.91 15.93 10.97
N ILE A 31 -8.44 17.18 10.96
CA ILE A 31 -8.82 18.19 11.96
C ILE A 31 -10.30 18.56 11.83
N LEU A 32 -10.79 18.83 10.61
CA LEU A 32 -12.19 19.18 10.37
C LEU A 32 -13.14 18.05 10.80
N LEU A 33 -12.80 16.79 10.45
CA LEU A 33 -13.56 15.62 10.85
C LEU A 33 -13.52 15.41 12.37
N GLY A 34 -12.36 15.67 13.01
CA GLY A 34 -12.21 15.62 14.46
C GLY A 34 -13.09 16.61 15.19
N PHE A 35 -13.15 17.87 14.73
CA PHE A 35 -14.06 18.86 15.29
C PHE A 35 -15.52 18.51 15.04
N TRP A 36 -15.86 18.08 13.82
CA TRP A 36 -17.21 17.64 13.49
C TRP A 36 -17.66 16.49 14.41
N ALA A 37 -16.82 15.47 14.57
CA ALA A 37 -17.10 14.33 15.43
C ALA A 37 -17.25 14.74 16.90
N LEU A 38 -16.46 15.70 17.37
CA LEU A 38 -16.57 16.25 18.72
C LEU A 38 -17.90 16.99 18.93
N PHE A 39 -18.33 17.84 17.99
CA PHE A 39 -19.56 18.62 18.12
C PHE A 39 -20.83 17.78 18.03
N TYR A 40 -20.82 16.77 17.16
CA TYR A 40 -21.98 15.91 16.93
C TYR A 40 -21.97 14.63 17.77
N SER A 41 -20.94 14.42 18.60
CA SER A 41 -20.73 13.16 19.33
C SER A 41 -20.85 11.94 18.40
N ALA A 42 -20.30 12.07 17.19
CA ALA A 42 -20.56 11.15 16.07
C ALA A 42 -19.95 9.76 16.27
N PHE A 43 -19.00 9.62 17.20
CA PHE A 43 -18.45 8.35 17.61
C PHE A 43 -19.07 7.98 18.96
N GLU A 44 -19.99 7.00 18.95
CA GLU A 44 -20.58 6.44 20.17
C GLU A 44 -19.51 5.64 20.94
N GLY A 45 -19.22 6.03 22.19
CA GLY A 45 -18.27 5.32 23.06
C GLY A 45 -17.67 6.19 24.18
N GLU A 46 -17.12 5.56 25.22
CA GLU A 46 -16.57 6.24 26.42
C GLU A 46 -15.30 7.08 26.12
N SER A 47 -14.61 6.86 25.01
CA SER A 47 -13.36 7.57 24.73
C SER A 47 -13.63 8.88 23.96
N LYS A 48 -13.23 10.01 24.54
CA LYS A 48 -13.18 11.36 23.91
C LYS A 48 -12.10 11.45 22.81
N ALA A 49 -11.85 10.36 22.09
CA ALA A 49 -10.76 10.15 21.15
C ALA A 49 -11.07 10.64 19.72
N TYR A 50 -11.91 11.67 19.59
CA TYR A 50 -12.48 12.11 18.31
C TYR A 50 -11.42 12.36 17.23
N PHE A 51 -10.32 13.03 17.59
CA PHE A 51 -9.23 13.30 16.64
C PHE A 51 -8.48 12.03 16.22
N LEU A 52 -8.11 11.16 17.17
CA LEU A 52 -7.46 9.89 16.85
C LEU A 52 -8.31 9.05 15.89
N ILE A 53 -9.60 8.89 16.20
CA ILE A 53 -10.52 8.10 15.37
C ILE A 53 -10.62 8.73 13.97
N SER A 54 -10.75 10.07 13.91
CA SER A 54 -10.83 10.79 12.64
C SER A 54 -9.61 10.57 11.73
N PHE A 55 -8.40 10.62 12.30
CA PHE A 55 -7.18 10.37 11.55
C PHE A 55 -7.07 8.91 11.10
N ILE A 56 -7.47 7.94 11.93
CA ILE A 56 -7.50 6.51 11.55
C ILE A 56 -8.50 6.28 10.42
N THR A 57 -9.73 6.79 10.54
CA THR A 57 -10.80 6.58 9.56
C THR A 57 -10.44 7.15 8.18
N ILE A 58 -9.77 8.30 8.14
CA ILE A 58 -9.47 8.95 6.86
C ILE A 58 -8.18 8.45 6.18
N THR A 59 -7.28 7.83 6.93
CA THR A 59 -5.97 7.38 6.42
C THR A 59 -6.08 6.47 5.18
N PRO A 60 -6.94 5.43 5.16
CA PRO A 60 -7.09 4.57 3.99
C PRO A 60 -7.54 5.32 2.72
N LEU A 61 -8.34 6.39 2.86
CA LEU A 61 -8.78 7.20 1.72
C LEU A 61 -7.60 7.96 1.09
N PHE A 62 -6.67 8.44 1.91
CA PHE A 62 -5.46 9.11 1.43
C PHE A 62 -4.46 8.13 0.82
N ASP A 63 -4.41 6.88 1.28
CA ASP A 63 -3.58 5.84 0.68
C ASP A 63 -4.08 5.47 -0.72
N VAL A 64 -5.39 5.30 -0.87
CA VAL A 64 -6.03 5.08 -2.18
C VAL A 64 -5.80 6.28 -3.10
N ALA A 65 -5.96 7.51 -2.60
CA ALA A 65 -5.69 8.72 -3.37
C ALA A 65 -4.22 8.82 -3.80
N TYR A 66 -3.30 8.44 -2.91
CA TYR A 66 -1.88 8.36 -3.21
C TYR A 66 -1.59 7.36 -4.32
N LEU A 67 -2.09 6.12 -4.20
CA LEU A 67 -1.90 5.07 -5.21
C LEU A 67 -2.41 5.54 -6.58
N PHE A 68 -3.60 6.15 -6.64
CA PHE A 68 -4.15 6.66 -7.91
C PHE A 68 -3.28 7.76 -8.53
N LEU A 69 -2.95 8.80 -7.75
CA LEU A 69 -2.19 9.94 -8.26
C LEU A 69 -0.74 9.58 -8.58
N SER A 70 -0.12 8.73 -7.77
CA SER A 70 1.24 8.23 -7.97
C SER A 70 1.33 7.34 -9.21
N SER A 71 0.38 6.43 -9.41
CA SER A 71 0.30 5.59 -10.62
C SER A 71 0.18 6.43 -11.87
N ARG A 72 -0.67 7.47 -11.86
CA ARG A 72 -0.75 8.42 -12.98
C ARG A 72 0.57 9.14 -13.24
N LYS A 73 1.28 9.58 -12.19
CA LYS A 73 2.61 10.19 -12.34
C LYS A 73 3.64 9.21 -12.90
N ASN A 74 3.58 7.93 -12.52
CA ASN A 74 4.45 6.90 -13.08
C ASN A 74 4.28 6.79 -14.59
N GLU A 75 3.05 6.74 -15.07
CA GLU A 75 2.77 6.66 -16.51
C GLU A 75 3.20 7.91 -17.28
N GLN A 76 3.07 9.09 -16.67
CA GLN A 76 3.58 10.34 -17.26
C GLN A 76 5.10 10.34 -17.43
N VAL A 77 5.84 9.68 -16.55
CA VAL A 77 7.30 9.52 -16.68
C VAL A 77 7.63 8.68 -17.91
N TYR A 78 6.93 7.56 -18.11
CA TYR A 78 7.12 6.71 -19.30
C TYR A 78 6.70 7.40 -20.59
N ALA A 79 5.69 8.28 -20.56
CA ALA A 79 5.27 9.05 -21.74
C ALA A 79 6.16 10.27 -22.06
N SER A 80 7.02 10.71 -21.13
CA SER A 80 7.77 11.96 -21.26
C SER A 80 8.95 11.85 -22.24
N GLN A 81 9.12 12.88 -23.07
CA GLN A 81 10.24 12.97 -24.01
C GLN A 81 11.59 13.13 -23.31
N THR A 82 11.62 13.74 -22.12
CA THR A 82 12.86 13.96 -21.35
C THR A 82 13.53 12.65 -20.96
N TRP A 83 12.74 11.67 -20.51
CA TRP A 83 13.26 10.36 -20.09
C TRP A 83 13.55 9.44 -21.27
N ARG A 84 12.88 9.66 -22.41
CA ARG A 84 13.13 8.95 -23.67
C ARG A 84 14.47 9.30 -24.31
N LEU A 85 14.89 10.57 -24.24
CA LEU A 85 16.13 11.03 -24.86
C LEU A 85 17.36 10.83 -23.97
N ALA A 86 17.17 10.48 -22.71
CA ALA A 86 18.27 10.21 -21.78
C ALA A 86 18.89 8.83 -22.09
N PRO A 87 20.23 8.69 -22.02
CA PRO A 87 20.93 7.43 -22.30
C PRO A 87 20.76 6.43 -21.13
N ILE A 88 19.55 5.87 -21.01
CA ILE A 88 19.05 5.03 -19.93
C ILE A 88 18.50 3.73 -20.51
N LYS A 89 18.78 2.59 -19.87
CA LYS A 89 18.14 1.31 -20.20
C LYS A 89 16.68 1.31 -19.73
N GLU A 90 15.75 0.79 -20.52
CA GLU A 90 14.31 0.81 -20.22
C GLU A 90 14.00 0.10 -18.91
N SER A 91 14.68 -1.02 -18.62
CA SER A 91 14.54 -1.74 -17.35
C SER A 91 14.99 -0.90 -16.15
N THR A 92 16.04 -0.09 -16.31
CA THR A 92 16.52 0.80 -15.24
C THR A 92 15.52 1.94 -15.00
N LEU A 93 14.94 2.51 -16.06
CA LEU A 93 13.89 3.53 -15.93
C LEU A 93 12.63 2.95 -15.26
N LEU A 94 12.19 1.77 -15.68
CA LEU A 94 11.03 1.08 -15.12
C LEU A 94 11.21 0.85 -13.63
N LEU A 95 12.32 0.21 -13.22
CA LEU A 95 12.60 -0.10 -11.82
C LEU A 95 12.79 1.17 -10.99
N ALA A 96 13.52 2.18 -11.48
CA ALA A 96 13.72 3.42 -10.74
C ALA A 96 12.40 4.17 -10.50
N ASN A 97 11.51 4.16 -11.49
CA ASN A 97 10.18 4.77 -11.38
C ASN A 97 9.26 3.99 -10.42
N LEU A 98 9.29 2.65 -10.49
CA LEU A 98 8.55 1.78 -9.58
C LEU A 98 9.01 1.97 -8.13
N PHE A 99 10.31 1.78 -7.86
CA PHE A 99 10.84 1.88 -6.50
C PHE A 99 10.69 3.29 -5.92
N SER A 100 10.82 4.36 -6.72
CA SER A 100 10.61 5.72 -6.20
C SER A 100 9.17 5.93 -5.73
N ALA A 101 8.18 5.34 -6.41
CA ALA A 101 6.78 5.40 -5.97
C ALA A 101 6.52 4.59 -4.69
N ILE A 102 7.20 3.47 -4.50
CA ILE A 102 7.11 2.66 -3.27
C ILE A 102 7.73 3.40 -2.09
N VAL A 103 8.94 3.95 -2.26
CA VAL A 103 9.64 4.68 -1.19
C VAL A 103 8.84 5.92 -0.76
N ASP A 104 8.22 6.63 -1.71
CA ASP A 104 7.35 7.76 -1.39
C ASP A 104 6.05 7.35 -0.70
N GLY A 105 5.53 6.15 -1.01
CA GLY A 105 4.39 5.57 -0.30
C GLY A 105 4.74 5.19 1.13
N LEU A 106 5.89 4.55 1.34
CA LEU A 106 6.40 4.27 2.69
C LEU A 106 6.62 5.56 3.49
N TYR A 107 7.14 6.60 2.83
CA TYR A 107 7.28 7.92 3.45
C TYR A 107 5.92 8.51 3.89
N LEU A 108 4.86 8.35 3.09
CA LEU A 108 3.50 8.75 3.47
C LEU A 108 3.03 7.99 4.72
N VAL A 109 3.18 6.66 4.73
CA VAL A 109 2.77 5.79 5.86
C VAL A 109 3.47 6.21 7.16
N VAL A 110 4.78 6.48 7.12
CA VAL A 110 5.54 6.95 8.30
C VAL A 110 4.98 8.26 8.84
N ILE A 111 4.63 9.21 7.96
CA ILE A 111 4.01 10.46 8.39
C ILE A 111 2.61 10.22 8.98
N GLN A 112 1.81 9.35 8.38
CA GLN A 112 0.48 9.00 8.89
C GLN A 112 0.53 8.37 10.27
N LEU A 113 1.46 7.46 10.52
CA LEU A 113 1.71 6.91 11.86
C LEU A 113 2.06 8.02 12.86
N ALA A 114 2.94 8.95 12.49
CA ALA A 114 3.26 10.09 13.33
C ALA A 114 2.03 10.99 13.60
N MET A 115 1.18 11.24 12.60
CA MET A 115 -0.05 12.02 12.76
C MET A 115 -1.04 11.34 13.72
N ILE A 116 -1.25 10.03 13.57
CA ILE A 116 -2.14 9.25 14.44
C ILE A 116 -1.61 9.26 15.89
N LEU A 117 -0.29 9.09 16.08
CA LEU A 117 0.34 9.17 17.41
C LEU A 117 0.13 10.55 18.04
N ILE A 118 0.35 11.63 17.30
CA ILE A 118 0.14 13.01 17.79
C ILE A 118 -1.33 13.25 18.14
N ALA A 119 -2.26 12.81 17.29
CA ALA A 119 -3.70 12.93 17.54
C ALA A 119 -4.16 12.10 18.76
N GLY A 120 -3.41 11.03 19.09
CA GLY A 120 -3.64 10.19 20.26
C GLY A 120 -3.08 10.70 21.58
N LEU A 121 -2.11 11.63 21.57
CA LEU A 121 -1.43 12.13 22.78
C LEU A 121 -2.38 12.56 23.92
N PRO A 122 -3.48 13.29 23.66
CA PRO A 122 -4.39 13.72 24.73
C PRO A 122 -5.06 12.56 25.48
N ILE A 123 -5.12 11.38 24.86
CA ILE A 123 -5.84 10.21 25.35
C ILE A 123 -4.86 9.17 25.90
N ILE A 124 -3.68 9.01 25.29
CA ILE A 124 -2.62 8.09 25.72
C ILE A 124 -2.14 8.37 27.16
N GLY A 125 -2.21 9.61 27.62
CA GLY A 125 -1.88 9.98 29.01
C GLY A 125 -2.97 9.66 30.04
N THR A 126 -4.16 9.26 29.61
CA THR A 126 -5.28 8.99 30.52
C THR A 126 -5.29 7.53 30.98
N ASN A 127 -5.48 7.32 32.29
CA ASN A 127 -5.65 5.99 32.85
C ASN A 127 -6.87 5.26 32.29
N GLU A 128 -7.88 6.00 31.82
CA GLU A 128 -9.08 5.44 31.20
C GLU A 128 -8.81 4.87 29.81
N PHE A 129 -7.96 5.49 28.98
CA PHE A 129 -7.56 4.91 27.70
C PHE A 129 -6.87 3.57 27.90
N TRP A 130 -5.86 3.52 28.77
CA TRP A 130 -5.19 2.27 29.09
C TRP A 130 -6.15 1.28 29.75
N LYS A 131 -7.05 1.72 30.63
CA LYS A 131 -8.06 0.82 31.20
C LYS A 131 -9.08 0.33 30.19
N THR A 132 -9.59 1.11 29.24
CA THR A 132 -10.57 0.65 28.23
C THR A 132 -9.91 -0.18 27.14
N THR A 133 -8.73 0.24 26.69
CA THR A 133 -7.80 -0.56 25.87
C THR A 133 -7.59 -1.89 26.60
N PHE A 134 -6.96 -1.92 27.76
CA PHE A 134 -6.66 -3.15 28.50
C PHE A 134 -7.89 -3.94 28.99
N LYS A 135 -9.02 -3.31 29.31
CA LYS A 135 -10.28 -3.98 29.70
C LYS A 135 -10.93 -4.67 28.50
N ASN A 136 -10.79 -4.13 27.30
CA ASN A 136 -11.19 -4.80 26.06
C ASN A 136 -10.15 -5.84 25.60
N PHE A 137 -8.92 -5.81 26.13
CA PHE A 137 -7.83 -6.75 25.82
C PHE A 137 -7.62 -7.87 26.85
N GLY A 138 -8.52 -8.04 27.82
CA GLY A 138 -8.40 -9.08 28.85
C GLY A 138 -7.21 -8.85 29.79
N SER A 139 -7.08 -9.69 30.83
CA SER A 139 -6.09 -9.53 31.90
C SER A 139 -4.64 -9.62 31.38
N ILE A 140 -4.08 -8.48 30.97
CA ILE A 140 -2.64 -8.29 30.79
C ILE A 140 -2.02 -8.28 32.19
N GLY A 141 -1.97 -9.47 32.78
CA GLY A 141 -1.22 -9.76 33.99
C GLY A 141 0.21 -10.07 33.59
N GLU A 142 1.13 -9.27 34.11
CA GLU A 142 2.50 -9.69 34.44
C GLU A 142 3.42 -10.00 33.23
N GLY A 143 4.06 -8.95 32.69
CA GLY A 143 5.43 -9.04 32.16
C GLY A 143 5.69 -9.82 30.86
N LYS A 144 4.70 -10.51 30.28
CA LYS A 144 4.87 -11.30 29.04
C LYS A 144 4.82 -10.51 27.72
N LEU A 145 4.52 -9.22 27.79
CA LEU A 145 4.39 -8.29 26.63
C LEU A 145 5.57 -8.30 25.65
N TRP A 146 6.76 -8.70 26.10
CA TRP A 146 8.00 -8.62 25.32
C TRP A 146 8.60 -9.99 24.95
N GLN A 147 8.04 -11.10 25.44
CA GLN A 147 8.65 -12.43 25.25
C GLN A 147 8.15 -13.16 23.98
N ASP A 148 6.93 -12.88 23.52
CA ASP A 148 6.28 -13.64 22.41
C ASP A 148 5.96 -12.77 21.17
N ILE A 149 6.63 -11.62 20.99
CA ILE A 149 6.43 -10.79 19.79
C ILE A 149 6.96 -11.53 18.56
N HIS A 150 6.06 -12.07 17.75
CA HIS A 150 6.36 -12.65 16.44
C HIS A 150 6.68 -11.54 15.42
N ILE A 151 7.86 -10.94 15.53
CA ILE A 151 8.38 -9.89 14.62
C ILE A 151 8.31 -10.34 13.15
N THR A 152 8.45 -11.65 12.92
CA THR A 152 8.32 -12.30 11.60
C THR A 152 6.98 -12.01 10.94
N ASP A 153 5.89 -11.98 11.71
CA ASP A 153 4.54 -11.84 11.18
C ASP A 153 4.30 -10.39 10.78
N LEU A 154 4.78 -9.44 11.58
CA LEU A 154 4.74 -8.01 11.25
C LEU A 154 5.58 -7.67 10.01
N ILE A 155 6.77 -8.27 9.89
CA ILE A 155 7.60 -8.15 8.68
C ILE A 155 6.86 -8.74 7.47
N SER A 156 6.19 -9.88 7.61
CA SER A 156 5.47 -10.54 6.51
C SER A 156 4.33 -9.66 5.96
N ILE A 157 3.58 -8.98 6.84
CA ILE A 157 2.53 -8.03 6.44
C ILE A 157 3.13 -6.86 5.66
N ILE A 158 4.21 -6.27 6.17
CA ILE A 158 4.88 -5.14 5.50
C ILE A 158 5.38 -5.56 4.11
N VAL A 159 6.00 -6.73 4.01
CA VAL A 159 6.49 -7.25 2.72
C VAL A 159 5.32 -7.50 1.77
N LEU A 160 4.22 -8.09 2.23
CA LEU A 160 3.05 -8.31 1.39
C LEU A 160 2.46 -6.98 0.89
N LEU A 161 2.32 -5.97 1.75
CA LEU A 161 1.83 -4.64 1.35
C LEU A 161 2.70 -4.00 0.27
N ILE A 162 4.03 -4.15 0.38
CA ILE A 162 4.96 -3.67 -0.64
C ILE A 162 4.76 -4.43 -1.97
N LEU A 163 4.61 -5.75 -1.92
CA LEU A 163 4.36 -6.58 -3.11
C LEU A 163 3.02 -6.22 -3.77
N ILE A 164 1.95 -6.02 -3.00
CA ILE A 164 0.66 -5.55 -3.52
C ILE A 164 0.83 -4.18 -4.21
N GLY A 165 1.57 -3.27 -3.58
CA GLY A 165 1.89 -1.98 -4.18
C GLY A 165 2.59 -2.14 -5.53
N ILE A 166 3.62 -3.00 -5.59
CA ILE A 166 4.33 -3.33 -6.83
C ILE A 166 3.37 -3.85 -7.90
N PHE A 167 2.55 -4.85 -7.55
CA PHE A 167 1.56 -5.44 -8.44
C PHE A 167 0.65 -4.38 -9.06
N ILE A 168 0.09 -3.48 -8.24
CA ILE A 168 -0.81 -2.42 -8.70
C ILE A 168 -0.12 -1.52 -9.73
N TYR A 169 1.11 -1.06 -9.44
CA TYR A 169 1.85 -0.23 -10.39
C TYR A 169 2.13 -0.97 -11.70
N LEU A 170 2.54 -2.23 -11.63
CA LEU A 170 2.84 -3.05 -12.80
C LEU A 170 1.59 -3.33 -13.65
N ALA A 171 0.44 -3.58 -13.02
CA ALA A 171 -0.83 -3.79 -13.70
C ALA A 171 -1.27 -2.52 -14.44
N VAL A 172 -1.15 -1.35 -13.81
CA VAL A 172 -1.46 -0.06 -14.46
C VAL A 172 -0.54 0.19 -15.66
N SER A 173 0.77 -0.02 -15.50
CA SER A 173 1.72 0.12 -16.62
C SER A 173 1.44 -0.86 -17.75
N LEU A 174 1.09 -2.10 -17.43
CA LEU A 174 0.76 -3.12 -18.43
C LEU A 174 -0.47 -2.73 -19.27
N ILE A 175 -1.52 -2.23 -18.63
CA ILE A 175 -2.72 -1.72 -19.31
C ILE A 175 -2.36 -0.55 -20.22
N ASN A 176 -1.56 0.41 -19.72
CA ASN A 176 -1.20 1.60 -20.47
C ASN A 176 -0.31 1.28 -21.68
N PHE A 177 0.74 0.46 -21.49
CA PHE A 177 1.64 0.07 -22.56
C PHE A 177 0.93 -0.76 -23.62
N THR A 178 0.12 -1.74 -23.20
CA THR A 178 -0.63 -2.57 -24.13
C THR A 178 -1.65 -1.75 -24.89
N GLY A 179 -2.40 -0.88 -24.21
CA GLY A 179 -3.38 0.01 -24.84
C GLY A 179 -2.78 0.85 -25.96
N LYS A 180 -1.61 1.46 -25.71
CA LYS A 180 -0.93 2.28 -26.72
C LYS A 180 -0.36 1.46 -27.89
N ILE A 181 0.35 0.37 -27.59
CA ILE A 181 0.92 -0.49 -28.65
C ILE A 181 -0.20 -1.04 -29.55
N VAL A 182 -1.27 -1.52 -28.93
CA VAL A 182 -2.41 -2.10 -29.65
C VAL A 182 -3.15 -1.04 -30.47
N SER A 183 -3.32 0.20 -29.98
CA SER A 183 -3.91 1.27 -30.77
C SER A 183 -3.05 1.69 -31.97
N ASP A 184 -1.73 1.57 -31.84
CA ASP A 184 -0.79 1.98 -32.89
C ASP A 184 -0.69 0.95 -34.03
N PHE A 185 -0.96 -0.34 -33.78
CA PHE A 185 -0.79 -1.42 -34.76
C PHE A 185 -2.09 -2.08 -35.27
N LEU A 186 -3.24 -1.91 -34.59
CA LEU A 186 -4.48 -2.62 -34.94
C LEU A 186 -5.63 -1.66 -35.31
N PRO A 187 -6.53 -2.07 -36.23
CA PRO A 187 -7.77 -1.34 -36.51
C PRO A 187 -8.61 -1.14 -35.24
N GLU A 188 -9.28 0.00 -35.11
CA GLU A 188 -10.00 0.43 -33.89
C GLU A 188 -10.91 -0.63 -33.23
N LYS A 189 -11.51 -1.51 -34.02
CA LYS A 189 -12.41 -2.56 -33.49
C LYS A 189 -11.63 -3.70 -32.83
N ILE A 190 -10.51 -4.11 -33.41
CA ILE A 190 -9.67 -5.20 -32.87
C ILE A 190 -8.83 -4.68 -31.71
N SER A 191 -8.37 -3.43 -31.79
CA SER A 191 -7.61 -2.80 -30.71
C SER A 191 -8.44 -2.67 -29.42
N LYS A 192 -9.72 -2.29 -29.53
CA LYS A 192 -10.66 -2.27 -28.40
C LYS A 192 -10.88 -3.66 -27.77
N LEU A 193 -10.95 -4.72 -28.58
CA LEU A 193 -11.14 -6.09 -28.09
C LEU A 193 -9.91 -6.60 -27.33
N VAL A 194 -8.71 -6.41 -27.89
CA VAL A 194 -7.46 -6.80 -27.21
C VAL A 194 -7.26 -6.00 -25.92
N TYR A 195 -7.52 -4.69 -25.94
CA TYR A 195 -7.50 -3.88 -24.73
C TYR A 195 -8.50 -4.38 -23.68
N PHE A 196 -9.72 -4.68 -24.08
CA PHE A 196 -10.74 -5.25 -23.20
C PHE A 196 -10.29 -6.58 -22.58
N LEU A 197 -9.72 -7.50 -23.36
CA LEU A 197 -9.21 -8.78 -22.85
C LEU A 197 -8.11 -8.59 -21.81
N VAL A 198 -7.18 -7.66 -22.04
CA VAL A 198 -6.08 -7.37 -21.10
C VAL A 198 -6.62 -6.78 -19.80
N VAL A 199 -7.53 -5.81 -19.89
CA VAL A 199 -8.17 -5.21 -18.70
C VAL A 199 -8.99 -6.25 -17.93
N VAL A 200 -9.78 -7.08 -18.60
CA VAL A 200 -10.58 -8.13 -17.96
C VAL A 200 -9.69 -9.18 -17.30
N SER A 201 -8.66 -9.66 -17.99
CA SER A 201 -7.69 -10.62 -17.43
C SER A 201 -7.02 -10.07 -16.17
N LEU A 202 -6.52 -8.83 -16.23
CA LEU A 202 -5.90 -8.19 -15.08
C LEU A 202 -6.89 -7.90 -13.95
N THR A 203 -8.15 -7.59 -14.27
CA THR A 203 -9.20 -7.41 -13.27
C THR A 203 -9.51 -8.73 -12.57
N CYS A 204 -9.63 -9.84 -13.32
CA CYS A 204 -9.82 -11.16 -12.74
C CYS A 204 -8.65 -11.57 -11.85
N ILE A 205 -7.41 -11.41 -12.33
CA ILE A 205 -6.19 -11.69 -11.55
C ILE A 205 -6.16 -10.81 -10.30
N GLY A 206 -6.42 -9.50 -10.45
CA GLY A 206 -6.45 -8.53 -9.35
C GLY A 206 -7.53 -8.82 -8.30
N LEU A 207 -8.71 -9.30 -8.72
CA LEU A 207 -9.78 -9.70 -7.80
C LEU A 207 -9.43 -10.95 -7.01
N ILE A 208 -8.92 -12.00 -7.67
CA ILE A 208 -8.44 -13.21 -6.99
C ILE A 208 -7.36 -12.84 -5.97
N PHE A 209 -6.47 -11.95 -6.37
CA PHE A 209 -5.40 -11.45 -5.54
C PHE A 209 -5.90 -10.67 -4.32
N LEU A 210 -6.81 -9.71 -4.51
CA LEU A 210 -7.39 -8.91 -3.43
C LEU A 210 -8.15 -9.77 -2.41
N ILE A 211 -8.86 -10.80 -2.86
CA ILE A 211 -9.57 -11.73 -1.96
C ILE A 211 -8.55 -12.48 -1.09
N ASN A 212 -7.50 -13.06 -1.68
CA ASN A 212 -6.47 -13.79 -0.92
C ASN A 212 -5.67 -12.87 0.02
N VAL A 213 -5.40 -11.63 -0.42
CA VAL A 213 -4.75 -10.61 0.39
C VAL A 213 -5.60 -10.21 1.59
N TYR A 214 -6.91 -10.04 1.41
CA TYR A 214 -7.81 -9.72 2.52
C TYR A 214 -7.74 -10.79 3.61
N TRP A 215 -7.86 -12.06 3.22
CA TRP A 215 -7.74 -13.18 4.17
C TRP A 215 -6.35 -13.21 4.83
N PHE A 216 -5.27 -13.08 4.05
CA PHE A 216 -3.92 -13.04 4.60
C PHE A 216 -3.73 -11.89 5.62
N VAL A 217 -4.16 -10.68 5.27
CA VAL A 217 -3.97 -9.50 6.12
C VAL A 217 -4.81 -9.65 7.38
N MET A 218 -6.05 -10.11 7.26
CA MET A 218 -6.88 -10.38 8.42
C MET A 218 -6.29 -11.49 9.29
N ASP A 219 -5.83 -12.61 8.73
CA ASP A 219 -5.24 -13.72 9.48
C ASP A 219 -3.90 -13.36 10.12
N SER A 220 -3.09 -12.53 9.44
CA SER A 220 -1.78 -12.09 9.94
C SER A 220 -1.92 -10.96 10.97
N VAL A 221 -2.88 -10.04 10.80
CA VAL A 221 -3.21 -9.03 11.82
C VAL A 221 -3.87 -9.70 13.02
N THR A 222 -4.84 -10.59 12.83
CA THR A 222 -5.45 -11.33 13.94
C THR A 222 -4.43 -12.23 14.62
N GLY A 223 -3.57 -12.93 13.89
CA GLY A 223 -2.49 -13.74 14.43
C GLY A 223 -1.43 -12.92 15.18
N PHE A 224 -1.03 -11.75 14.67
CA PHE A 224 -0.14 -10.83 15.38
C PHE A 224 -0.78 -10.26 16.65
N LEU A 225 -2.06 -9.88 16.58
CA LEU A 225 -2.81 -9.42 17.74
C LEU A 225 -3.04 -10.57 18.74
N GLN A 226 -3.28 -11.79 18.30
CA GLN A 226 -3.47 -12.99 19.13
C GLN A 226 -2.18 -13.43 19.79
N ASN A 227 -1.15 -13.71 19.02
CA ASN A 227 0.10 -14.31 19.52
C ASN A 227 1.07 -13.27 20.08
N GLY A 228 1.05 -12.04 19.58
CA GLY A 228 2.09 -11.06 19.86
C GLY A 228 1.78 -10.01 20.94
N MET A 229 0.52 -9.73 21.29
CA MET A 229 0.25 -8.59 22.20
C MET A 229 -1.17 -8.41 22.77
N PHE A 230 -2.23 -8.99 22.20
CA PHE A 230 -3.58 -8.45 22.38
C PHE A 230 -4.74 -9.44 22.60
N LEU A 231 -4.66 -10.72 22.22
CA LEU A 231 -5.82 -11.64 22.28
C LEU A 231 -5.57 -13.02 22.93
N THR A 232 -4.33 -13.39 23.29
CA THR A 232 -4.06 -14.62 24.10
C THR A 232 -4.71 -14.60 25.50
N THR A 233 -5.24 -13.45 25.92
CA THR A 233 -5.98 -13.24 27.18
C THR A 233 -7.50 -13.22 27.01
N LEU A 234 -8.03 -13.34 25.79
CA LEU A 234 -9.48 -13.28 25.51
C LEU A 234 -10.14 -14.66 25.34
N GLY A 235 -9.38 -15.74 25.44
CA GLY A 235 -9.90 -17.11 25.44
C GLY A 235 -9.38 -17.90 26.62
N LYS A 236 -10.27 -18.44 27.46
CA LYS A 236 -9.93 -19.41 28.52
C LYS A 236 -9.41 -20.74 27.96
N ASP A 237 -9.44 -20.88 26.63
CA ASP A 237 -8.96 -22.01 25.84
C ASP A 237 -7.85 -21.55 24.87
N ALA A 238 -6.78 -20.95 25.39
CA ALA A 238 -5.54 -20.73 24.61
C ALA A 238 -4.88 -22.08 24.29
N ILE A 239 -5.54 -22.86 23.44
CA ILE A 239 -4.94 -23.90 22.62
C ILE A 239 -3.98 -23.17 21.68
N ASP A 240 -2.75 -23.65 21.55
CA ASP A 240 -1.72 -23.16 20.63
C ASP A 240 -2.33 -22.68 19.29
N VAL A 241 -2.65 -21.39 19.17
CA VAL A 241 -2.99 -20.76 17.88
C VAL A 241 -1.66 -20.46 17.21
N ARG A 242 -0.94 -21.53 16.84
CA ARG A 242 0.16 -21.39 15.89
C ARG A 242 -0.49 -20.95 14.58
N SER A 243 -0.32 -19.68 14.22
CA SER A 243 -0.72 -19.20 12.90
C SER A 243 -0.05 -20.11 11.88
N ASP A 244 -0.84 -20.88 11.13
CA ASP A 244 -0.33 -21.71 10.05
C ASP A 244 0.05 -20.79 8.88
N LEU A 245 1.17 -20.07 9.07
CA LEU A 245 1.72 -19.11 8.12
C LEU A 245 2.22 -19.78 6.84
N THR A 246 2.18 -21.12 6.74
CA THR A 246 2.61 -21.86 5.55
C THR A 246 1.80 -21.43 4.32
N GLY A 247 0.48 -21.23 4.47
CA GLY A 247 -0.39 -20.69 3.42
C GLY A 247 -0.09 -19.21 3.09
N ASN A 248 0.36 -18.46 4.10
CA ASN A 248 0.73 -17.05 3.98
C ASN A 248 2.02 -16.90 3.15
N TYR A 249 3.07 -17.66 3.45
CA TYR A 249 4.31 -17.65 2.68
C TYR A 249 4.11 -18.12 1.23
N LEU A 250 3.23 -19.09 1.00
CA LEU A 250 2.87 -19.50 -0.35
C LEU A 250 2.22 -18.35 -1.13
N THR A 251 1.28 -17.62 -0.50
CA THR A 251 0.64 -16.45 -1.10
C THR A 251 1.67 -15.40 -1.47
N MET A 252 2.58 -15.04 -0.54
CA MET A 252 3.68 -14.10 -0.81
C MET A 252 4.59 -14.55 -1.96
N ALA A 253 4.93 -15.84 -2.02
CA ALA A 253 5.75 -16.39 -3.08
C ALA A 253 5.05 -16.32 -4.45
N VAL A 254 3.75 -16.62 -4.48
CA VAL A 254 2.92 -16.48 -5.70
C VAL A 254 2.86 -15.03 -6.15
N VAL A 255 2.64 -14.09 -5.22
CA VAL A 255 2.64 -12.65 -5.53
C VAL A 255 3.96 -12.24 -6.17
N LEU A 256 5.07 -12.59 -5.52
CA LEU A 256 6.41 -12.23 -5.98
C LEU A 256 6.70 -12.83 -7.36
N ALA A 257 6.27 -14.07 -7.62
CA ALA A 257 6.40 -14.69 -8.93
C ALA A 257 5.61 -13.93 -10.01
N VAL A 258 4.37 -13.54 -9.71
CA VAL A 258 3.53 -12.74 -10.62
C VAL A 258 4.16 -11.37 -10.91
N ASP A 259 4.68 -10.69 -9.89
CA ASP A 259 5.35 -9.40 -10.05
C ASP A 259 6.60 -9.50 -10.94
N ILE A 260 7.40 -10.55 -10.78
CA ILE A 260 8.59 -10.79 -11.62
C ILE A 260 8.17 -11.00 -13.09
N ILE A 261 7.09 -11.77 -13.32
CA ILE A 261 6.54 -11.98 -14.67
C ILE A 261 6.08 -10.65 -15.26
N LEU A 262 5.32 -9.85 -14.50
CA LEU A 262 4.81 -8.55 -14.95
C LEU A 262 5.94 -7.55 -15.21
N ILE A 263 6.99 -7.52 -14.38
CA ILE A 263 8.21 -6.71 -14.64
C ILE A 263 8.80 -7.09 -15.99
N SER A 264 8.98 -8.40 -16.23
CA SER A 264 9.59 -8.90 -17.46
C SER A 264 8.78 -8.51 -18.70
N ILE A 265 7.46 -8.68 -18.64
CA ILE A 265 6.54 -8.28 -19.72
C ILE A 265 6.59 -6.76 -19.94
N ASN A 266 6.50 -5.97 -18.87
CA ASN A 266 6.51 -4.51 -18.98
C ASN A 266 7.84 -3.95 -19.50
N VAL A 267 8.98 -4.58 -19.21
CA VAL A 267 10.27 -4.20 -19.81
C VAL A 267 10.25 -4.41 -21.32
N VAL A 268 9.72 -5.54 -21.80
CA VAL A 268 9.60 -5.82 -23.24
C VAL A 268 8.63 -4.84 -23.91
N LEU A 269 7.48 -4.58 -23.28
CA LEU A 269 6.50 -3.62 -23.81
C LEU A 269 7.05 -2.19 -23.83
N LEU A 270 7.78 -1.77 -22.80
CA LEU A 270 8.35 -0.42 -22.74
C LEU A 270 9.36 -0.15 -23.86
N ARG A 271 10.10 -1.17 -24.32
CA ARG A 271 10.95 -1.05 -25.52
C ARG A 271 10.12 -0.75 -26.76
N LYS A 272 9.06 -1.53 -26.98
CA LYS A 272 8.16 -1.37 -28.13
C LYS A 272 7.28 -0.11 -28.06
N TYR A 273 6.99 0.36 -26.85
CA TYR A 273 6.16 1.54 -26.55
C TYR A 273 6.71 2.85 -27.16
N HIS A 274 8.02 2.87 -27.44
CA HIS A 274 8.71 4.01 -28.06
C HIS A 274 9.09 3.77 -29.53
N GLU A 275 9.03 2.54 -30.03
CA GLU A 275 9.32 2.16 -31.42
C GLU A 275 8.16 2.44 -32.38
N ALA A 276 6.95 2.71 -31.87
CA ALA A 276 5.77 3.04 -32.69
C ALA A 276 5.88 4.46 -33.30
N LYS A 277 6.76 4.57 -34.31
CA LYS A 277 6.72 5.51 -35.45
C LYS A 277 7.89 5.19 -36.39
N ILE A 278 7.58 4.48 -37.47
CA ILE A 278 8.23 4.66 -38.78
C ILE A 278 7.09 4.87 -39.77
#